data_AF-A0A2V7M4K2-F1
#
_entry.id   AF-A0A2V7M4K2-F1
#
_cell.length_a   1.000
_cell.length_b   1.000
_cell.length_c   1.000
_cell.angle_alpha   90.00
_cell.angle_beta   90.00
_cell.angle_gamma   90.00
#
_symmetry.space_group_name_H-M   'P 1'
#
loop_
_entity.id
_entity.type
_entity.pdbx_description
1 polymer ?
#
loop_
_entity_poly.entity_id
_entity_poly.type
_entity_poly.pdbx_seq_one_letter_code
_entity_poly.pdbx_strand_id
1 'polypeptide(L)' 'MTALETIRTALAQAASRLGAPDVEVALERPRDPTHGDVATNLALTLAKKLGQKPRAVAEKLLAGLELPAGLVRKT' A
#
# COMPACT_ATOMS: atom_id res chain seq x y z
N MET A 1 18.26 -6.07 -0.35
CA MET A 1 16.86 -5.61 -0.32
C MET A 1 16.13 -6.28 -1.46
N THR A 2 15.16 -7.13 -1.13
CA THR A 2 14.27 -7.74 -2.13
C THR A 2 13.20 -6.75 -2.57
N ALA A 3 12.62 -6.94 -3.76
CA ALA A 3 11.56 -6.07 -4.29
C ALA A 3 10.36 -5.95 -3.33
N LEU A 4 9.98 -7.05 -2.66
CA LEU A 4 8.89 -7.07 -1.69
C LEU A 4 9.18 -6.22 -0.45
N GLU A 5 10.41 -6.24 0.06
CA GLU A 5 10.82 -5.39 1.17
C GLU A 5 10.73 -3.92 0.81
N THR A 6 11.19 -3.55 -0.41
CA THR A 6 11.08 -2.17 -0.89
C THR A 6 9.63 -1.70 -0.98
N ILE A 7 8.72 -2.53 -1.51
CA ILE A 7 7.28 -2.22 -1.57
C ILE A 7 6.72 -2.04 -0.16
N ARG A 8 7.05 -2.96 0.76
CA ARG A 8 6.59 -2.91 2.16
C ARG A 8 7.05 -1.62 2.84
N THR A 9 8.32 -1.26 2.69
CA THR A 9 8.89 -0.03 3.27
C THR A 9 8.24 1.22 2.69
N ALA A 10 8.06 1.29 1.37
CA ALA A 10 7.43 2.44 0.72
C ALA A 10 5.96 2.61 1.17
N LEU A 11 5.22 1.52 1.31
CA LEU A 11 3.85 1.54 1.82
C LEU A 11 3.79 1.98 3.29
N ALA A 12 4.72 1.52 4.13
CA ALA A 12 4.80 1.94 5.53
C ALA A 12 5.12 3.44 5.65
N GLN A 13 6.03 3.95 4.81
CA GLN A 13 6.35 5.38 4.75
C GLN A 13 5.15 6.21 4.28
N ALA A 14 4.44 5.78 3.24
CA ALA A 14 3.23 6.43 2.77
C ALA A 14 2.14 6.47 3.85
N ALA A 15 1.96 5.37 4.61
CA ALA A 15 1.01 5.32 5.71
C ALA A 15 1.39 6.24 6.88
N SER A 16 2.68 6.32 7.22
CA SER A 16 3.18 7.25 8.23
C SER A 16 2.86 8.71 7.87
N ARG A 17 3.05 9.10 6.60
CA ARG A 17 2.68 10.43 6.09
C ARG A 17 1.17 10.72 6.18
N LEU A 18 0.33 9.69 6.17
CA LEU A 18 -1.13 9.80 6.33
C LEU A 18 -1.58 9.85 7.80
N GLY A 19 -0.65 9.85 8.77
CA GLY A 19 -0.95 9.90 10.20
C GLY A 19 -1.13 8.53 10.86
N ALA A 20 -0.60 7.47 10.24
CA ALA A 20 -0.67 6.11 10.79
C ALA A 20 0.72 5.43 10.74
N PRO A 21 1.68 5.84 11.59
CA PRO A 21 3.03 5.29 11.63
C PRO A 21 3.07 3.82 12.08
N ASP A 22 2.21 3.42 13.01
CA ASP A 22 2.11 2.04 13.54
C ASP A 22 1.04 1.24 12.81
N VAL A 23 1.19 1.09 11.50
CA VAL A 23 0.34 0.21 10.70
C VAL A 23 1.12 -0.99 10.20
N GLU A 24 0.54 -2.17 10.36
CA GLU A 24 1.10 -3.38 9.80
C GLU A 24 0.79 -3.44 8.30
N VAL A 25 1.85 -3.50 7.48
CA VAL A 25 1.73 -3.67 6.03
C VAL A 25 1.75 -5.16 5.72
N ALA A 26 0.57 -5.75 5.54
CA ALA A 26 0.44 -7.11 5.03
C ALA A 26 0.51 -7.11 3.50
N LEU A 27 1.41 -7.93 2.94
CA LEU A 27 1.51 -8.21 1.52
C LEU A 27 1.10 -9.66 1.30
N GLU A 28 0.10 -9.87 0.46
CA GLU A 28 -0.44 -11.20 0.17
C GLU A 28 -0.55 -11.40 -1.34
N ARG A 29 -0.61 -12.67 -1.78
CA ARG A 29 -0.86 -12.97 -3.18
C ARG A 29 -2.36 -12.79 -3.47
N PRO A 30 -2.74 -12.02 -4.51
CA PRO A 30 -4.13 -11.86 -4.87
C PRO A 30 -4.78 -13.21 -5.22
N ARG A 31 -6.07 -13.36 -4.91
CA ARG A 31 -6.85 -14.53 -5.34
C ARG A 31 -7.05 -14.56 -6.84
N ASP A 32 -7.19 -13.39 -7.45
CA ASP A 32 -7.34 -13.23 -8.89
C ASP A 32 -5.99 -12.84 -9.50
N PRO A 33 -5.42 -13.66 -10.41
CA PRO A 33 -4.13 -13.37 -11.04
C PRO A 33 -4.14 -12.10 -11.90
N THR A 34 -5.32 -11.55 -12.26
CA THR A 34 -5.42 -10.28 -12.99
C THR A 34 -5.12 -9.06 -12.11
N HIS A 35 -5.16 -9.20 -10.79
CA HIS A 35 -4.84 -8.11 -9.84
C HIS A 35 -3.33 -7.92 -9.59
N GLY A 36 -2.49 -8.64 -10.34
CA GLY A 36 -1.04 -8.56 -10.25
C GLY A 36 -0.42 -9.56 -9.28
N ASP A 37 0.85 -9.35 -8.97
CA ASP A 37 1.63 -10.32 -8.17
C ASP A 37 1.38 -10.20 -6.67
N VAL A 38 1.01 -9.00 -6.20
CA VAL A 38 0.92 -8.67 -4.77
C VAL A 38 -0.26 -7.73 -4.52
N ALA A 39 -1.02 -8.00 -3.45
CA ALA A 39 -2.04 -7.13 -2.91
C ALA A 39 -1.77 -6.77 -1.44
N THR A 40 -2.42 -5.71 -0.96
CA THR A 40 -2.36 -5.29 0.44
C THR A 40 -3.73 -4.82 0.93
N ASN A 41 -4.07 -5.17 2.18
CA ASN A 41 -5.27 -4.70 2.88
C ASN A 41 -5.08 -3.33 3.55
N LEU A 42 -3.90 -2.71 3.40
CA LEU A 42 -3.49 -1.50 4.11
C LEU A 42 -4.51 -0.36 4.05
N ALA A 43 -5.11 -0.13 2.87
CA ALA A 43 -6.10 0.92 2.67
C ALA A 43 -7.33 0.75 3.58
N LEU A 44 -7.77 -0.50 3.83
CA LEU A 44 -8.90 -0.79 4.73
C LEU A 44 -8.53 -0.54 6.19
N THR A 45 -7.35 -0.99 6.61
CA THR A 45 -6.84 -0.79 7.97
C THR A 45 -6.68 0.69 8.29
N LEU A 46 -6.10 1.45 7.36
CA LEU A 46 -5.94 2.90 7.48
C LEU A 46 -7.27 3.64 7.47
N ALA A 47 -8.19 3.26 6.60
CA ALA A 47 -9.53 3.83 6.56
C ALA A 47 -10.26 3.71 7.90
N LYS A 48 -10.15 2.54 8.55
CA LYS A 48 -10.70 2.33 9.90
C LYS A 48 -10.05 3.24 10.95
N LYS A 49 -8.71 3.37 10.94
CA LYS A 49 -7.97 4.24 11.87
C LYS A 49 -8.26 5.73 11.65
N LEU A 50 -8.37 6.15 10.40
CA LEU A 50 -8.54 7.56 10.00
C LEU A 50 -10.00 7.99 9.89
N GLY A 51 -10.97 7.09 10.06
CA GLY A 51 -12.40 7.37 9.90
C GLY A 51 -12.79 7.78 8.48
N GLN A 52 -12.07 7.29 7.46
CA GLN A 52 -12.25 7.67 6.05
C GLN A 52 -12.76 6.51 5.20
N LYS A 53 -13.23 6.82 3.98
CA LYS A 53 -13.61 5.78 3.02
C LYS A 53 -12.35 5.07 2.50
N PRO A 54 -12.33 3.72 2.42
CA PRO A 54 -11.18 2.96 1.93
C PRO A 54 -10.63 3.40 0.58
N ARG A 55 -11.51 3.74 -0.37
CA ARG A 55 -11.10 4.26 -1.69
C ARG A 55 -10.33 5.58 -1.59
N ALA A 56 -10.80 6.52 -0.78
CA ALA A 56 -10.13 7.81 -0.60
C ALA A 56 -8.75 7.64 0.05
N VAL A 57 -8.62 6.69 0.98
CA VAL A 57 -7.31 6.36 1.58
C VAL A 57 -6.39 5.67 0.59
N ALA A 58 -6.90 4.77 -0.25
CA ALA A 58 -6.12 4.15 -1.31
C ALA A 58 -5.59 5.17 -2.32
N GLU A 59 -6.40 6.15 -2.72
CA GLU A 59 -5.97 7.24 -3.61
C GLU A 59 -4.87 8.10 -2.95
N LYS A 60 -5.04 8.45 -1.67
CA LYS A 60 -4.03 9.20 -0.91
C LYS A 60 -2.72 8.42 -0.75
N LEU A 61 -2.82 7.11 -0.48
CA LEU A 61 -1.67 6.22 -0.45
C LEU A 61 -0.95 6.23 -1.80
N LEU A 62 -1.67 6.03 -2.91
CA LEU A 62 -1.11 6.05 -4.26
C LEU A 62 -0.46 7.39 -4.61
N ALA A 63 -1.03 8.50 -4.17
CA ALA A 63 -0.47 9.83 -4.39
C ALA A 63 0.84 10.07 -3.62
N GLY A 64 1.00 9.45 -2.45
CA GLY A 64 2.20 9.55 -1.61
C GLY A 64 3.20 8.41 -1.79
N LEU A 65 2.90 7.44 -2.67
CA LEU A 65 3.68 6.23 -2.85
C LEU A 65 4.86 6.49 -3.79
N GLU A 66 6.06 6.48 -3.23
CA GLU A 66 7.31 6.62 -3.97
C GLU A 66 7.96 5.24 -4.10
N LEU A 67 7.99 4.72 -5.33
CA LEU A 67 8.61 3.44 -5.64
C LEU A 67 9.71 3.64 -6.69
N PRO A 68 10.80 2.86 -6.63
CA PRO A 68 11.83 2.91 -7.65
C PRO A 68 11.26 2.58 -9.04
N ALA A 69 11.77 3.28 -10.06
CA ALA A 69 11.34 3.12 -11.43
C ALA A 69 11.51 1.65 -11.89
N GLY A 70 10.47 1.10 -12.52
CA GLY A 70 10.47 -0.28 -13.03
C GLY A 70 10.01 -1.36 -12.04
N LEU A 71 9.74 -1.01 -10.77
CA LEU A 71 9.30 -1.98 -9.77
C LEU A 71 7.80 -2.34 -9.87
N VAL A 72 6.97 -1.38 -10.31
CA VAL A 72 5.52 -1.56 -10.40
C VAL A 72 5.02 -1.15 -11.78
N ARG A 73 4.19 -2.00 -12.37
CA ARG A 73 3.43 -1.72 -13.58
C ARG A 73 1.98 -1.40 -13.18
N LYS A 74 1.48 -0.24 -13.60
CA LYS A 74 0.05 0.05 -13.53
C LYS A 74 -0.63 -0.71 -14.67
N THR A 75 -1.52 -1.63 -14.32
CA THR A 75 -2.49 -2.27 -15.22
C THR A 75 -3.80 -1.53 -15.19
#